data_AF-A0A3A6MPE5-F1
#
_entry.id   AF-A0A3A6MPE5-F1
#
_cell.length_a   1.000
_cell.length_b   1.000
_cell.length_c   1.000
_cell.angle_alpha   90.00
_cell.angle_beta   90.00
_cell.angle_gamma   90.00
#
_symmetry.space_group_name_H-M   'P 1'
#
loop_
_entity.id
_entity.type
_entity.pdbx_description
1 polymer ?
#
loop_
_entity_poly.entity_id
_entity_poly.type
_entity_poly.pdbx_seq_one_letter_code
_entity_poly.pdbx_strand_id
1 'polypeptide(L)' 'MSHYSSPGTRLPVEILIEKLAQEYTEDQIIDEYPFLKKEDIRAALRYAAAVLAQEEVSFLDSASS' A
#
# COMPACT_ATOMS: atom_id res chain seq x y z
N MET A 1 -8.56 -19.82 -27.99
CA MET A 1 -8.69 -19.42 -26.58
C MET A 1 -7.77 -18.24 -26.36
N SER A 2 -8.29 -17.03 -26.24
CA SER A 2 -7.47 -15.84 -26.03
C SER A 2 -6.79 -15.89 -24.66
N HIS A 3 -5.46 -15.94 -24.66
CA HIS A 3 -4.66 -15.60 -23.48
C HIS A 3 -4.88 -14.11 -23.19
N TYR A 4 -5.78 -13.81 -22.28
CA TYR A 4 -5.85 -12.48 -21.68
C TYR A 4 -4.78 -12.42 -20.59
N SER A 5 -3.59 -11.91 -20.92
CA SER A 5 -2.70 -11.35 -19.90
C SER A 5 -3.32 -10.03 -19.47
N SER A 6 -4.20 -10.06 -18.46
CA SER A 6 -4.71 -8.83 -17.86
C SER A 6 -3.53 -8.01 -17.28
N PRO A 7 -3.46 -6.70 -17.56
CA PRO A 7 -2.43 -5.82 -16.99
C PRO A 7 -2.54 -5.82 -15.46
N GLY A 8 -1.37 -5.84 -14.81
CA GLY A 8 -1.19 -6.19 -13.39
C GLY A 8 -2.26 -5.70 -12.42
N THR A 9 -2.87 -6.65 -11.70
CA THR A 9 -3.60 -6.39 -10.45
C THR A 9 -2.64 -5.88 -9.40
N ARG A 10 -2.35 -4.58 -9.43
CA ARG A 10 -1.62 -3.89 -8.36
C ARG A 10 -2.63 -3.38 -7.36
N LEU A 11 -2.58 -3.90 -6.13
CA LEU A 11 -3.27 -3.24 -5.02
C LEU A 11 -2.48 -1.97 -4.67
N PRO A 12 -3.10 -0.78 -4.65
CA PRO A 12 -2.42 0.42 -4.16
C PRO A 12 -1.96 0.22 -2.71
N VAL A 13 -0.78 0.77 -2.39
CA VAL A 13 -0.23 0.70 -1.01
C VAL A 13 -1.18 1.37 -0.01
N GLU A 14 -1.88 2.42 -0.43
CA GLU A 14 -2.93 3.09 0.35
C GLU A 14 -4.04 2.12 0.80
N ILE A 15 -4.60 1.34 -0.13
CA ILE A 15 -5.66 0.38 0.18
C ILE A 15 -5.16 -0.71 1.15
N LEU A 16 -3.92 -1.17 0.98
CA LEU A 16 -3.32 -2.12 1.92
C LEU A 16 -3.26 -1.54 3.34
N ILE A 17 -2.83 -0.28 3.48
CA ILE A 17 -2.73 0.40 4.78
C ILE A 17 -4.12 0.63 5.38
N GLU A 18 -5.11 1.05 4.58
CA GLU A 18 -6.49 1.20 5.03
C GLU A 18 -7.08 -0.10 5.60
N LYS A 19 -6.82 -1.23 4.94
CA LYS A 19 -7.27 -2.55 5.41
C LYS A 19 -6.61 -2.92 6.73
N LEU A 20 -5.29 -2.74 6.84
CA LEU A 20 -4.56 -2.97 8.09
C LEU A 20 -5.06 -2.07 9.22
N ALA A 21 -5.42 -0.82 8.93
CA ALA A 21 -6.01 0.11 9.90
C ALA A 21 -7.43 -0.30 10.35
N GLN A 22 -8.14 -1.07 9.54
CA GLN A 22 -9.43 -1.68 9.86
C GLN A 22 -9.29 -3.05 10.55
N GLU A 23 -8.13 -3.33 11.16
CA GLU A 23 -7.82 -4.57 11.90
C GLU A 23 -7.81 -5.84 11.04
N TYR A 24 -7.71 -5.72 9.71
CA TYR A 24 -7.51 -6.90 8.86
C TYR A 24 -6.13 -7.51 9.09
N THR A 25 -6.07 -8.84 9.13
CA THR A 25 -4.83 -9.61 9.13
C THR A 25 -4.26 -9.76 7.71
N GLU A 26 -2.95 -10.02 7.60
CA GLU A 26 -2.31 -10.30 6.30
C GLU A 26 -2.99 -11.46 5.56
N ASP A 27 -3.40 -12.51 6.29
CA ASP A 27 -4.04 -13.69 5.72
C ASP A 27 -5.44 -13.33 5.16
N GLN A 28 -6.23 -12.52 5.88
CA GLN A 28 -7.52 -12.03 5.37
C GLN A 28 -7.37 -11.14 4.13
N ILE A 29 -6.31 -10.32 4.08
CA ILE A 29 -6.02 -9.49 2.91
C ILE A 29 -5.63 -10.36 1.71
N ILE A 30 -4.85 -11.43 1.93
CA ILE A 30 -4.49 -12.39 0.86
C ILE A 30 -5.72 -13.18 0.40
N ASP A 31 -6.62 -13.55 1.31
CA ASP A 31 -7.88 -14.21 0.96
C ASP A 31 -8.76 -13.32 0.07
N GLU A 32 -8.81 -12.01 0.34
CA GLU A 32 -9.54 -11.02 -0.47
C GLU A 32 -8.82 -10.68 -1.78
N TYR A 33 -7.48 -10.72 -1.79
CA TYR A 33 -6.64 -10.43 -2.94
C TYR A 33 -5.65 -11.58 -3.20
N PRO A 34 -6.09 -12.70 -3.83
CA PRO A 34 -5.28 -13.92 -3.98
C PRO A 34 -4.02 -13.78 -4.84
N PHE A 35 -3.87 -12.64 -5.53
CA PHE A 35 -2.67 -12.30 -6.28
C PHE A 35 -1.55 -11.72 -5.41
N LEU A 36 -1.84 -11.37 -4.15
CA LEU A 36 -0.85 -10.91 -3.18
C LEU A 36 -0.18 -12.09 -2.49
N LYS A 37 1.10 -11.90 -2.18
CA LYS A 37 1.85 -12.74 -1.25
C LYS A 37 2.26 -11.93 -0.03
N LYS A 38 2.63 -12.61 1.05
CA LYS A 38 3.14 -11.95 2.27
C LYS A 38 4.34 -11.06 1.96
N GLU A 39 5.17 -11.43 0.98
CA GLU A 39 6.30 -10.63 0.52
C GLU A 39 5.87 -9.29 -0.09
N ASP A 40 4.75 -9.26 -0.81
CA ASP A 40 4.22 -8.05 -1.43
C ASP A 40 3.70 -7.07 -0.36
N ILE A 41 3.01 -7.59 0.66
CA ILE A 41 2.57 -6.81 1.83
C ILE A 41 3.77 -6.17 2.53
N ARG A 42 4.82 -6.97 2.80
CA ARG A 42 6.06 -6.47 3.42
C ARG A 42 6.79 -5.45 2.54
N ALA A 43 6.79 -5.65 1.22
CA ALA A 43 7.39 -4.69 0.28
C ALA A 43 6.63 -3.36 0.29
N ALA A 44 5.30 -3.40 0.30
CA ALA A 44 4.45 -2.23 0.38
C ALA A 44 4.64 -1.45 1.71
N LEU A 45 4.71 -2.15 2.84
CA LEU A 45 4.99 -1.53 4.15
C LEU A 45 6.37 -0.86 4.20
N ARG A 46 7.40 -1.51 3.63
CA ARG A 46 8.75 -0.92 3.52
C ARG A 46 8.75 0.31 2.62
N TYR A 47 8.03 0.26 1.51
CA TYR A 47 7.87 1.40 0.62
C TYR A 47 7.18 2.56 1.35
N ALA A 48 6.07 2.31 2.05
CA ALA A 48 5.37 3.33 2.82
C ALA A 48 6.29 3.95 3.89
N ALA A 49 7.02 3.14 4.64
CA ALA A 49 7.98 3.63 5.63
C ALA A 49 9.10 4.47 4.99
N ALA A 50 9.62 4.06 3.84
CA ALA A 50 10.65 4.80 3.12
C ALA A 50 10.13 6.15 2.59
N VAL A 51 8.92 6.19 2.04
CA VAL A 51 8.28 7.43 1.56
C VAL A 51 8.05 8.40 2.71
N LEU A 52 7.48 7.93 3.83
CA LEU A 52 7.25 8.76 5.02
C LEU A 52 8.57 9.25 5.65
N ALA A 53 9.63 8.45 5.59
CA ALA A 53 10.95 8.88 6.05
C ALA A 53 11.63 9.91 5.12
N GLN A 54 11.20 9.99 3.85
CA GLN A 54 11.70 10.96 2.87
C GLN A 54 10.90 12.26 2.86
N GLU A 55 9.70 12.29 3.45
CA GLU A 55 9.01 13.55 3.71
C GLU A 55 9.76 14.31 4.82
N GLU A 56 10.70 15.17 4.43
CA GLU A 56 10.94 16.39 5.20
C GLU A 56 9.58 17.06 5.35
N VAL A 57 9.06 17.11 6.58
CA VAL A 57 7.87 17.88 6.89
C VAL A 57 8.20 19.35 6.60
N SER A 58 8.00 19.77 5.35
CA SER A 58 7.89 21.17 5.02
C SER A 58 6.55 21.60 5.59
N PHE A 59 6.58 21.93 6.89
CA PHE A 59 5.61 22.85 7.45
C PHE A 59 5.74 24.13 6.62
N LEU A 60 4.92 24.26 5.58
CA LEU A 60 4.56 25.57 5.07
C LEU A 60 3.78 26.24 6.19
N ASP A 61 4.54 26.81 7.12
CA ASP A 61 4.05 27.75 8.11
C ASP A 61 3.44 28.91 7.33
N SER A 62 2.14 28.77 7.09
CA SER A 62 1.30 29.82 6.53
C SER A 62 0.80 30.70 7.69
N ALA A 63 1.64 30.96 8.69
CA ALA A 63 1.50 32.15 9.52
C ALA A 63 2.36 33.26 8.91
N SER A 64 1.83 33.94 7.91
CA SER A 64 2.27 35.31 7.62
C SER A 64 1.14 36.11 7.00
N SER A 65 0.53 36.89 7.91
CA SER A 65 -0.12 38.21 7.75
C SER A 65 -1.43 38.30 6.99
#